data_AF-A0A2P8WKD0-F1
#
_entry.id   AF-A0A2P8WKD0-F1
#
_cell.length_a   1.000
_cell.length_b   1.000
_cell.length_c   1.000
_cell.angle_alpha   90.00
_cell.angle_beta   90.00
_cell.angle_gamma   90.00
#
_symmetry.space_group_name_H-M   'P 1'
#
loop_
_entity.id
_entity.type
_entity.pdbx_description
1 polymer ?
#
loop_
_entity_poly.entity_id
_entity_poly.type
_entity_poly.pdbx_seq_one_letter_code
_entity_poly.pdbx_strand_id
1 'polypeptide(L)'
;ADTAQALVDDVFGDWQAPNLPLPELRFSTVSAKAQRSVTAEDTHQSIVMVGYLTPPVKHPAYAGLKLLNTYLGNGLSSRLFVELREKRGLAYDVSAFYPTRLGLSQFVVYLGTAPQNTAVALDLLRYEVERLRDTSLTESELQAAKNKLLGQYALGKQTNAQIAQLQGWYEILGLGTGFDREFQQAVAAVTTEETQAIAQEFFHQAYVSLLGPAEVVSPAAVPS
;
A
#
# COMPACT_ATOMS: atom_id res chain seq x y z
N ALA A 1 -7.24 9.54 -33.98
CA ALA A 1 -8.07 8.48 -33.37
C ALA A 1 -8.34 7.39 -34.40
N ASP A 2 -8.76 7.78 -35.59
CA ASP A 2 -9.21 6.90 -36.69
C ASP A 2 -8.18 5.85 -37.13
N THR A 3 -6.87 6.17 -37.15
CA THR A 3 -5.82 5.20 -37.51
C THR A 3 -5.60 4.13 -36.44
N ALA A 4 -5.73 4.47 -35.15
CA ALA A 4 -5.53 3.51 -34.06
C ALA A 4 -6.73 2.56 -33.95
N GLN A 5 -7.95 3.09 -34.09
CA GLN A 5 -9.17 2.28 -34.15
C GLN A 5 -9.11 1.32 -35.33
N ALA A 6 -8.73 1.80 -36.52
CA ALA A 6 -8.61 0.95 -37.71
C ALA A 6 -7.61 -0.21 -37.52
N LEU A 7 -6.49 0.01 -36.83
CA LEU A 7 -5.54 -1.06 -36.51
C LEU A 7 -6.09 -2.07 -35.50
N VAL A 8 -6.85 -1.60 -34.50
CA VAL A 8 -7.53 -2.51 -33.55
C VAL A 8 -8.58 -3.34 -34.27
N ASP A 9 -9.36 -2.73 -35.16
CA ASP A 9 -10.38 -3.40 -35.95
C ASP A 9 -9.76 -4.39 -36.96
N ASP A 10 -8.60 -4.07 -37.54
CA ASP A 10 -7.86 -4.97 -38.45
C ASP A 10 -7.33 -6.22 -37.72
N VAL A 11 -6.84 -6.05 -36.49
CA VAL A 11 -6.22 -7.15 -35.72
C VAL A 11 -7.23 -7.97 -34.91
N PHE A 12 -8.28 -7.33 -34.39
CA PHE A 12 -9.23 -7.93 -33.45
C PHE A 12 -10.69 -7.87 -33.93
N GLY A 13 -10.99 -7.30 -35.10
CA GLY A 13 -12.37 -7.10 -35.57
C GLY A 13 -13.09 -8.40 -35.94
N ASP A 14 -12.35 -9.48 -36.20
CA ASP A 14 -12.90 -10.83 -36.39
C ASP A 14 -13.03 -11.61 -35.07
N TRP A 15 -12.60 -11.03 -33.94
CA TRP A 15 -12.70 -11.67 -32.63
C TRP A 15 -14.16 -11.80 -32.21
N GLN A 16 -14.60 -13.06 -32.07
CA GLN A 16 -15.91 -13.38 -31.53
C GLN A 16 -15.77 -13.64 -30.03
N ALA A 17 -16.36 -12.77 -29.22
CA ALA A 17 -16.51 -13.04 -27.80
C ALA A 17 -17.26 -14.37 -27.62
N PRO A 18 -16.71 -15.34 -26.88
CA PRO A 18 -17.43 -16.59 -26.63
C PRO A 18 -18.75 -16.26 -25.92
N ASN A 19 -19.83 -16.98 -26.26
CA ASN A 19 -21.12 -16.85 -25.58
C ASN A 19 -21.08 -17.55 -24.20
N LEU A 20 -20.11 -17.15 -23.39
CA LEU A 20 -19.93 -17.55 -22.01
C LEU A 20 -20.15 -16.30 -21.16
N PRO A 21 -21.01 -16.37 -20.12
CA PRO A 21 -21.11 -15.26 -19.19
C PRO A 21 -19.73 -15.02 -18.58
N LEU A 22 -19.35 -13.75 -18.45
CA LEU A 22 -18.14 -13.39 -17.71
C LEU A 22 -18.27 -13.95 -16.29
N PRO A 23 -17.22 -14.61 -15.75
CA PRO A 23 -17.26 -15.13 -14.40
C PRO A 23 -17.47 -13.97 -13.42
N GLU A 24 -18.42 -14.13 -12.50
CA GLU A 24 -18.53 -13.20 -11.38
C GLU A 24 -17.26 -13.28 -10.54
N LEU A 25 -16.59 -12.14 -10.37
CA LEU A 25 -15.45 -12.04 -9.46
C LEU A 25 -15.95 -12.16 -8.02
N ARG A 26 -15.83 -13.35 -7.45
CA ARG A 26 -16.14 -13.62 -6.04
C ARG A 26 -14.87 -13.48 -5.22
N PHE A 27 -14.78 -12.38 -4.47
CA PHE A 27 -13.70 -12.19 -3.52
C PHE A 27 -14.06 -12.87 -2.21
N SER A 28 -13.14 -13.68 -1.68
CA SER A 28 -13.28 -14.27 -0.34
C SER A 28 -13.40 -13.16 0.69
N THR A 29 -14.36 -13.28 1.59
CA THR A 29 -14.41 -12.44 2.79
C THR A 29 -13.28 -12.84 3.71
N VAL A 30 -12.28 -11.97 3.86
CA VAL A 30 -11.24 -12.14 4.88
C VAL A 30 -11.72 -11.41 6.14
N SER A 31 -11.88 -12.15 7.24
CA SER A 31 -12.14 -11.53 8.54
C SER A 31 -10.84 -10.97 9.06
N ALA A 32 -10.82 -9.70 9.44
CA ALA A 32 -9.79 -9.18 10.32
C ALA A 32 -9.87 -9.98 11.62
N LYS A 33 -8.77 -10.62 12.01
CA LYS A 33 -8.51 -11.16 13.33
C LYS A 33 -7.06 -10.85 13.60
N ALA A 34 -6.75 -10.27 14.76
CA ALA A 34 -5.37 -10.14 15.19
C ALA A 34 -4.71 -11.52 15.13
N GLN A 35 -3.71 -11.66 14.28
CA GLN A 35 -3.00 -12.90 14.06
C GLN A 35 -1.53 -12.62 13.96
N ARG A 36 -0.75 -13.60 14.40
CA ARG A 36 0.68 -13.59 14.28
C ARG A 36 1.13 -14.84 13.56
N SER A 37 1.92 -14.66 12.52
CA SER A 37 2.64 -15.71 11.81
C SER A 37 4.11 -15.60 12.15
N VAL A 38 4.73 -16.74 12.45
CA VAL A 38 6.16 -16.85 12.73
C VAL A 38 6.75 -17.89 11.81
N THR A 39 7.77 -17.49 11.06
CA THR A 39 8.55 -18.36 10.18
C THR A 39 9.98 -18.39 10.70
N ALA A 40 10.36 -19.49 11.35
CA ALA A 40 11.71 -19.68 11.86
C ALA A 40 12.63 -20.11 10.71
N GLU A 41 13.63 -19.28 10.41
CA GLU A 41 14.63 -19.51 9.36
C GLU A 41 15.97 -18.99 9.86
N ASP A 42 17.05 -19.73 9.59
CA ASP A 42 18.39 -19.31 9.99
C ASP A 42 18.92 -18.22 9.04
N THR A 43 18.65 -16.96 9.40
CA THR A 43 18.97 -15.79 8.58
C THR A 43 19.77 -14.74 9.36
N HIS A 44 20.64 -14.01 8.66
CA HIS A 44 21.39 -12.90 9.23
C HIS A 44 20.56 -11.63 9.50
N GLN A 45 19.32 -11.60 9.03
CA GLN A 45 18.36 -10.53 9.30
C GLN A 45 16.99 -11.12 9.63
N SER A 46 16.26 -10.44 10.50
CA SER A 46 14.85 -10.70 10.71
C SER A 46 14.00 -9.75 9.88
N ILE A 47 12.94 -10.28 9.28
CA ILE A 47 11.94 -9.50 8.55
C ILE A 47 10.70 -9.36 9.43
N VAL A 48 10.31 -8.12 9.68
CA VAL A 48 9.15 -7.76 10.50
C VAL A 48 8.13 -7.07 9.62
N MET A 49 6.90 -7.57 9.60
CA MET A 49 5.80 -6.98 8.85
C MET A 49 4.59 -6.81 9.75
N VAL A 50 3.95 -5.64 9.65
CA VAL A 50 2.68 -5.33 10.32
C VAL A 50 1.68 -4.90 9.25
N GLY A 51 0.61 -5.68 9.10
CA GLY A 51 -0.40 -5.53 8.05
C GLY A 51 -1.80 -5.27 8.59
N TYR A 52 -2.59 -4.54 7.83
CA TYR A 52 -3.98 -4.21 8.15
C TYR A 52 -4.84 -4.49 6.92
N LEU A 53 -6.02 -5.06 7.12
CA LEU A 53 -6.99 -5.19 6.02
C LEU A 53 -7.52 -3.81 5.67
N THR A 54 -7.50 -3.50 4.38
CA THR A 54 -7.91 -2.20 3.85
C THR A 54 -8.81 -2.36 2.64
N PRO A 55 -9.61 -1.33 2.31
CA PRO A 55 -10.61 -1.46 1.27
C PRO A 55 -10.00 -1.52 -0.15
N PRO A 56 -10.81 -1.90 -1.16
CA PRO A 56 -10.40 -1.91 -2.56
C PRO A 56 -10.23 -0.50 -3.16
N VAL A 57 -9.74 -0.44 -4.40
CA VAL A 57 -9.51 0.80 -5.16
C VAL A 57 -10.75 1.69 -5.34
N LYS A 58 -11.95 1.10 -5.40
CA LYS A 58 -13.21 1.84 -5.59
C LYS A 58 -13.74 2.47 -4.31
N HIS A 59 -13.10 2.24 -3.17
CA HIS A 59 -13.54 2.77 -1.89
C HIS A 59 -13.15 4.25 -1.73
N PRO A 60 -14.00 5.11 -1.12
CA PRO A 60 -13.70 6.52 -0.93
C PRO A 60 -12.37 6.79 -0.19
N ALA A 61 -12.02 5.93 0.78
CA ALA A 61 -10.77 6.02 1.53
C ALA A 61 -9.49 5.74 0.70
N TYR A 62 -9.59 5.31 -0.56
CA TYR A 62 -8.43 4.89 -1.36
C TYR A 62 -7.37 5.99 -1.51
N ALA A 63 -7.79 7.23 -1.81
CA ALA A 63 -6.86 8.36 -1.94
C ALA A 63 -6.16 8.69 -0.61
N GLY A 64 -6.91 8.71 0.50
CA GLY A 64 -6.34 8.92 1.83
C GLY A 64 -5.36 7.82 2.24
N LEU A 65 -5.67 6.55 1.98
CA LEU A 65 -4.76 5.42 2.24
C LEU A 65 -3.48 5.49 1.39
N LYS A 66 -3.57 5.96 0.13
CA LYS A 66 -2.37 6.23 -0.69
C LYS A 66 -1.52 7.35 -0.10
N LEU A 67 -2.13 8.41 0.43
CA LEU A 67 -1.40 9.50 1.09
C LEU A 67 -0.73 9.04 2.39
N LEU A 68 -1.43 8.27 3.22
CA LEU A 68 -0.86 7.65 4.43
C LEU A 68 0.32 6.74 4.09
N ASN A 69 0.21 5.93 3.02
CA ASN A 69 1.29 5.10 2.50
C ASN A 69 2.50 5.94 2.05
N THR A 70 2.24 7.01 1.29
CA THR A 70 3.28 7.91 0.80
C THR A 70 4.02 8.62 1.93
N TYR A 71 3.28 9.06 2.95
CA TYR A 71 3.84 9.68 4.16
C TYR A 71 4.71 8.69 4.96
N LEU A 72 4.21 7.46 5.20
CA LEU A 72 4.90 6.48 6.02
C LEU A 72 6.13 5.88 5.35
N GLY A 73 6.01 5.43 4.09
CA GLY A 73 6.99 4.49 3.51
C GLY A 73 7.62 4.86 2.17
N ASN A 74 7.07 5.81 1.40
CA ASN A 74 7.63 6.08 0.08
C ASN A 74 8.94 6.86 0.20
N GLY A 75 10.11 6.28 -0.07
CA GLY A 75 11.38 6.99 -0.28
C GLY A 75 12.01 7.62 0.97
N LEU A 76 13.14 8.32 0.78
CA LEU A 76 14.06 8.70 1.87
C LEU A 76 13.48 9.73 2.85
N SER A 77 12.55 10.57 2.40
CA SER A 77 11.87 11.56 3.28
C SER A 77 10.63 11.00 3.98
N SER A 78 10.34 9.71 3.83
CA SER A 78 9.21 9.09 4.52
C SER A 78 9.48 8.93 6.01
N ARG A 79 8.42 8.92 6.80
CA ARG A 79 8.55 8.88 8.26
C ARG A 79 9.27 7.63 8.76
N LEU A 80 8.94 6.45 8.22
CA LEU A 80 9.61 5.22 8.64
C LEU A 80 11.09 5.23 8.30
N PHE A 81 11.46 5.78 7.14
CA PHE A 81 12.86 5.94 6.78
C PHE A 81 13.61 6.84 7.78
N VAL A 82 13.06 8.02 8.08
CA VAL A 82 13.70 8.98 8.98
C VAL A 82 13.78 8.43 10.41
N GLU A 83 12.68 7.91 10.94
CA GLU A 83 12.61 7.48 12.33
C GLU A 83 13.36 6.16 12.59
N LEU A 84 13.20 5.15 11.73
CA LEU A 84 13.73 3.81 12.02
C LEU A 84 15.10 3.59 11.38
N ARG A 85 15.34 4.12 10.17
CA ARG A 85 16.63 3.95 9.49
C ARG A 85 17.60 5.07 9.81
N GLU A 86 17.25 6.34 9.61
CA GLU A 86 18.19 7.45 9.74
C GLU A 86 18.55 7.74 11.20
N LYS A 87 17.55 7.93 12.07
CA LYS A 87 17.78 8.31 13.47
C LYS A 87 18.26 7.14 14.35
N ARG A 88 17.79 5.92 14.07
CA ARG A 88 18.00 4.74 14.93
C ARG A 88 18.95 3.70 14.35
N GLY A 89 19.26 3.76 13.06
CA GLY A 89 20.10 2.75 12.39
C GLY A 89 19.52 1.33 12.46
N LEU A 90 18.20 1.20 12.66
CA LEU A 90 17.57 -0.08 13.00
C LEU A 90 17.42 -1.00 11.78
N ALA A 91 17.30 -0.42 10.59
CA ALA A 91 17.02 -1.15 9.36
C ALA A 91 17.77 -0.55 8.17
N TYR A 92 18.20 -1.41 7.25
CA TYR A 92 18.68 -0.94 5.94
C TYR A 92 17.51 -0.68 4.98
N ASP A 93 16.52 -1.58 5.00
CA ASP A 93 15.27 -1.45 4.24
C ASP A 93 14.07 -1.36 5.19
N VAL A 94 13.27 -0.33 4.98
CA VAL A 94 12.04 -0.03 5.73
C VAL A 94 11.10 0.73 4.81
N SER A 95 9.84 0.28 4.72
CA SER A 95 8.86 0.89 3.83
C SER A 95 7.43 0.51 4.21
N ALA A 96 6.48 1.03 3.44
CA ALA A 96 5.07 0.70 3.50
C ALA A 96 4.54 0.47 2.07
N PHE A 97 3.58 -0.44 1.93
CA PHE A 97 2.85 -0.61 0.69
C PHE A 97 1.35 -0.84 0.91
N TYR A 98 0.57 -0.26 0.01
CA TYR A 98 -0.87 -0.44 -0.13
C TYR A 98 -1.19 -0.70 -1.60
N PRO A 99 -1.36 -1.96 -2.03
CA PRO A 99 -1.54 -2.31 -3.43
C PRO A 99 -2.95 -1.94 -3.90
N THR A 100 -3.04 -1.57 -5.17
CA THR A 100 -4.31 -1.29 -5.83
C THR A 100 -4.98 -2.60 -6.23
N ARG A 101 -6.14 -2.90 -5.65
CA ARG A 101 -6.87 -4.17 -5.86
C ARG A 101 -8.36 -3.93 -6.12
N LEU A 102 -8.96 -4.79 -6.94
CA LEU A 102 -10.43 -4.86 -7.15
C LEU A 102 -11.18 -5.33 -5.91
N GLY A 103 -10.66 -6.39 -5.27
CA GLY A 103 -11.15 -6.90 -4.00
C GLY A 103 -10.41 -6.27 -2.81
N LEU A 104 -10.70 -6.80 -1.61
CA LEU A 104 -10.04 -6.39 -0.37
C LEU A 104 -8.52 -6.30 -0.54
N SER A 105 -7.93 -5.27 0.07
CA SER A 105 -6.50 -4.99 0.02
C SER A 105 -5.86 -5.04 1.40
N GLN A 106 -4.57 -4.72 1.44
CA GLN A 106 -3.78 -4.71 2.65
C GLN A 106 -2.89 -3.47 2.70
N PHE A 107 -2.80 -2.82 3.85
CA PHE A 107 -1.78 -1.82 4.14
C PHE A 107 -0.73 -2.48 5.00
N VAL A 108 0.52 -2.51 4.54
CA VAL A 108 1.60 -3.22 5.22
C VAL A 108 2.78 -2.29 5.42
N VAL A 109 3.25 -2.19 6.65
CA VAL A 109 4.57 -1.63 6.98
C VAL A 109 5.53 -2.77 7.24
N TYR A 110 6.78 -2.62 6.80
CA TYR A 110 7.77 -3.67 6.99
C TYR A 110 9.18 -3.10 7.14
N LEU A 111 10.05 -3.89 7.75
CA LEU A 111 11.49 -3.63 7.79
C LEU A 111 12.30 -4.91 7.90
N GLY A 112 13.57 -4.83 7.49
CA GLY A 112 14.59 -5.84 7.79
C GLY A 112 15.61 -5.32 8.81
N THR A 113 15.85 -6.07 9.89
CA THR A 113 16.76 -5.68 10.97
C THR A 113 17.68 -6.82 11.41
N ALA A 114 18.68 -6.53 12.24
CA ALA A 114 19.48 -7.56 12.89
C ALA A 114 18.60 -8.37 13.86
N PRO A 115 18.77 -9.70 13.98
CA PRO A 115 17.86 -10.55 14.75
C PRO A 115 17.59 -10.04 16.17
N GLN A 116 18.62 -9.60 16.90
CA GLN A 116 18.48 -9.07 18.26
C GLN A 116 17.55 -7.85 18.40
N ASN A 117 17.25 -7.16 17.30
CA ASN A 117 16.39 -5.97 17.28
C ASN A 117 14.92 -6.27 16.93
N THR A 118 14.55 -7.54 16.69
CA THR A 118 13.21 -7.91 16.18
C THR A 118 12.06 -7.38 17.02
N ALA A 119 12.14 -7.50 18.35
CA ALA A 119 11.10 -7.00 19.26
C ALA A 119 10.96 -5.47 19.16
N VAL A 120 12.09 -4.75 19.26
CA VAL A 120 12.14 -3.28 19.17
C VAL A 120 11.63 -2.79 17.81
N ALA A 121 11.98 -3.50 16.73
CA ALA A 121 11.49 -3.21 15.39
C ALA A 121 9.96 -3.35 15.26
N LEU A 122 9.39 -4.42 15.82
CA LEU A 122 7.94 -4.63 15.84
C LEU A 122 7.23 -3.50 16.59
N ASP A 123 7.72 -3.17 17.79
CA ASP A 123 7.13 -2.12 18.62
C ASP A 123 7.15 -0.75 17.92
N LEU A 124 8.28 -0.41 17.27
CA LEU A 124 8.40 0.85 16.53
C LEU A 124 7.53 0.89 15.28
N LEU A 125 7.40 -0.21 14.53
CA LEU A 125 6.48 -0.26 13.39
C LEU A 125 5.02 -0.08 13.83
N ARG A 126 4.62 -0.74 14.92
CA ARG A 126 3.28 -0.58 15.49
C ARG A 126 3.04 0.86 15.93
N TYR A 127 3.97 1.41 16.71
CA TYR A 127 3.92 2.79 17.17
C TYR A 127 3.73 3.79 16.02
N GLU A 128 4.48 3.65 14.93
CA GLU A 128 4.38 4.59 13.81
C GLU A 128 3.06 4.50 13.04
N VAL A 129 2.40 3.34 13.04
CA VAL A 129 1.04 3.20 12.49
C VAL A 129 -0.01 3.70 13.48
N GLU A 130 0.10 3.35 14.77
CA GLU A 130 -0.80 3.80 15.83
C GLU A 130 -0.83 5.32 15.93
N ARG A 131 0.33 5.98 15.79
CA ARG A 131 0.44 7.44 15.74
C ARG A 131 -0.45 8.08 14.66
N LEU A 132 -0.70 7.43 13.53
CA LEU A 132 -1.62 7.96 12.51
C LEU A 132 -3.07 8.05 12.99
N ARG A 133 -3.45 7.22 13.97
CA ARG A 133 -4.78 7.21 14.57
C ARG A 133 -4.90 8.30 15.63
N ASP A 134 -3.83 8.50 16.38
CA ASP A 134 -3.84 9.34 17.59
C ASP A 134 -3.41 10.78 17.30
N THR A 135 -2.63 11.00 16.25
CA THR A 135 -2.09 12.32 15.89
C THR A 135 -2.37 12.61 14.42
N SER A 136 -3.16 13.64 14.15
CA SER A 136 -3.41 14.13 12.79
C SER A 136 -2.09 14.57 12.16
N LEU A 137 -1.95 14.34 10.85
CA LEU A 137 -0.89 14.97 10.09
C LEU A 137 -1.05 16.50 10.18
N THR A 138 0.06 17.20 10.19
CA THR A 138 0.05 18.64 9.91
C THR A 138 -0.27 18.91 8.45
N GLU A 139 -0.78 20.10 8.14
CA GLU A 139 -1.09 20.48 6.75
C GLU A 139 0.16 20.42 5.85
N SER A 140 1.34 20.78 6.38
CA SER A 140 2.58 20.72 5.62
C SER A 140 3.03 19.28 5.32
N GLU A 141 2.85 18.36 6.27
CA GLU A 141 3.12 16.93 6.05
C GLU A 141 2.16 16.33 5.01
N LEU A 142 0.87 16.65 5.11
CA LEU A 142 -0.12 16.19 4.14
C LEU A 142 0.18 16.75 2.74
N GLN A 143 0.47 18.06 2.64
CA GLN A 143 0.80 18.68 1.37
C GLN A 143 2.09 18.10 0.76
N ALA A 144 3.09 17.79 1.59
CA ALA A 144 4.31 17.11 1.13
C ALA A 144 3.99 15.70 0.58
N ALA A 145 3.12 14.94 1.24
CA ALA A 145 2.67 13.64 0.77
C ALA A 145 1.89 13.75 -0.56
N LYS A 146 0.98 14.73 -0.69
CA LYS A 146 0.25 15.02 -1.95
C LYS A 146 1.20 15.32 -3.10
N ASN A 147 2.13 16.26 -2.89
CA ASN A 147 3.10 16.65 -3.92
C ASN A 147 3.96 15.46 -4.36
N LYS A 148 4.38 14.63 -3.40
CA LYS A 148 5.19 13.45 -3.67
C LYS A 148 4.42 12.38 -4.45
N LEU A 149 3.21 12.06 -4.01
CA LEU A 149 2.35 11.09 -4.67
C LEU A 149 2.05 11.53 -6.11
N LEU A 150 1.59 12.77 -6.30
CA LEU A 150 1.26 13.31 -7.62
C LEU A 150 2.50 13.46 -8.52
N GLY A 151 3.65 13.83 -7.94
CA GLY A 151 4.92 13.88 -8.66
C GLY A 151 5.35 12.49 -9.17
N GLN A 152 5.34 11.47 -8.31
CA GLN A 152 5.63 10.08 -8.70
C GLN A 152 4.63 9.57 -9.73
N TYR A 153 3.36 9.93 -9.58
CA TYR A 153 2.30 9.57 -10.50
C TYR A 153 2.48 10.20 -11.88
N ALA A 154 2.92 11.46 -11.96
CA ALA A 154 3.27 12.11 -13.22
C ALA A 154 4.52 11.50 -13.88
N LEU A 155 5.57 11.21 -13.09
CA LEU A 155 6.78 10.53 -13.57
C LEU A 155 6.48 9.12 -14.12
N GLY A 156 5.49 8.44 -13.55
CA GLY A 156 5.00 7.15 -14.04
C GLY A 156 4.24 7.22 -15.37
N LYS A 157 4.10 8.40 -16.00
CA LYS A 157 3.31 8.64 -17.23
C LYS A 157 4.09 9.48 -18.27
N GLN A 158 5.40 9.31 -18.35
CA GLN A 158 6.25 10.11 -19.25
C GLN A 158 6.35 9.55 -20.68
N THR A 159 6.00 8.29 -20.88
CA THR A 159 6.08 7.61 -22.19
C THR A 159 4.71 7.10 -22.62
N ASN A 160 4.50 6.95 -23.93
CA ASN A 160 3.28 6.36 -24.49
C ASN A 160 3.03 4.94 -23.94
N ALA A 161 4.09 4.14 -23.75
CA ALA A 161 3.98 2.80 -23.18
C ALA A 161 3.47 2.83 -21.73
N GLN A 162 3.99 3.74 -20.90
CA GLN A 162 3.53 3.92 -19.52
C GLN A 162 2.07 4.38 -19.45
N ILE A 163 1.69 5.34 -20.31
CA ILE A 163 0.31 5.82 -20.38
C ILE A 163 -0.62 4.67 -20.81
N ALA A 164 -0.26 3.94 -21.87
CA ALA A 164 -1.04 2.80 -22.35
C ALA A 164 -1.18 1.70 -21.28
N GLN A 165 -0.09 1.37 -20.59
CA GLN A 165 -0.12 0.39 -19.49
C GLN A 165 -1.06 0.82 -18.37
N LEU A 166 -0.99 2.09 -17.95
CA LEU A 166 -1.86 2.61 -16.88
C LEU A 166 -3.33 2.59 -17.28
N GLN A 167 -3.65 3.09 -18.48
CA GLN A 167 -5.01 3.14 -18.99
C GLN A 167 -5.60 1.73 -19.16
N GLY A 168 -4.83 0.80 -19.72
CA GLY A 168 -5.23 -0.61 -19.82
C GLY A 168 -5.42 -1.25 -18.44
N TRP A 169 -4.55 -0.95 -17.47
CA TRP A 169 -4.72 -1.45 -16.10
C TRP A 169 -5.99 -0.92 -15.43
N TYR A 170 -6.34 0.35 -15.63
CA TYR A 170 -7.59 0.92 -15.10
C TYR A 170 -8.84 0.33 -15.75
N GLU A 171 -8.79 0.01 -17.03
CA GLU A 171 -9.88 -0.69 -17.71
C GLU A 171 -10.05 -2.12 -17.17
N ILE A 172 -8.95 -2.85 -16.95
CA ILE A 172 -8.96 -4.18 -16.33
C ILE A 172 -9.56 -4.14 -14.90
N LEU A 173 -9.29 -3.06 -14.15
CA LEU A 173 -9.88 -2.84 -12.83
C LEU A 173 -11.32 -2.27 -12.90
N GLY A 174 -11.89 -2.10 -14.08
CA GLY A 174 -13.23 -1.53 -14.29
C GLY A 174 -13.39 -0.14 -13.69
N LEU A 175 -12.31 0.66 -13.68
CA LEU A 175 -12.28 2.05 -13.25
C LEU A 175 -12.49 3.02 -14.42
N GLY A 176 -12.17 2.58 -15.62
CA GLY A 176 -12.25 3.39 -16.83
C GLY A 176 -11.10 4.39 -16.96
N THR A 177 -11.01 4.99 -18.14
CA THR A 177 -9.94 5.92 -18.49
C THR A 177 -10.03 7.27 -17.76
N GLY A 178 -11.23 7.63 -17.27
CA GLY A 178 -11.48 8.84 -16.47
C GLY A 178 -10.80 8.82 -15.10
N PHE A 179 -10.52 7.63 -14.57
CA PHE A 179 -9.96 7.45 -13.22
C PHE A 179 -8.62 8.18 -13.02
N ASP A 180 -7.82 8.35 -14.07
CA ASP A 180 -6.56 9.10 -13.98
C ASP A 180 -6.78 10.53 -13.48
N ARG A 181 -7.83 11.19 -13.96
CA ARG A 181 -8.19 12.56 -13.55
C ARG A 181 -8.85 12.56 -12.18
N GLU A 182 -9.81 11.66 -11.97
CA GLU A 182 -10.58 11.54 -10.74
C GLU A 182 -9.68 11.25 -9.54
N PHE A 183 -8.69 10.37 -9.70
CA PHE A 183 -7.74 10.04 -8.64
C PHE A 183 -6.90 11.25 -8.22
N GLN A 184 -6.42 12.05 -9.18
CA GLN A 184 -5.66 13.27 -8.87
C GLN A 184 -6.51 14.30 -8.13
N GLN A 185 -7.78 14.46 -8.54
CA GLN A 185 -8.75 15.33 -7.85
C GLN A 185 -9.04 14.84 -6.43
N ALA A 186 -9.26 13.53 -6.26
CA ALA A 186 -9.48 12.91 -4.97
C ALA A 186 -8.28 13.14 -4.04
N VAL A 187 -7.04 12.90 -4.52
CA VAL A 187 -5.82 13.15 -3.75
C VAL A 187 -5.69 14.62 -3.33
N ALA A 188 -6.01 15.56 -4.22
CA ALA A 188 -5.95 16.99 -3.90
C ALA A 188 -6.96 17.39 -2.81
N ALA A 189 -8.14 16.78 -2.81
CA ALA A 189 -9.24 17.08 -1.91
C ALA A 189 -9.07 16.53 -0.48
N VAL A 190 -8.25 15.50 -0.28
CA VAL A 190 -8.08 14.87 1.04
C VAL A 190 -7.64 15.87 2.11
N THR A 191 -8.26 15.85 3.29
CA THR A 191 -7.87 16.70 4.44
C THR A 191 -7.11 15.93 5.52
N THR A 192 -6.49 16.66 6.46
CA THR A 192 -5.80 16.06 7.62
C THR A 192 -6.74 15.24 8.50
N GLU A 193 -7.97 15.73 8.69
CA GLU A 193 -9.01 15.06 9.48
C GLU A 193 -9.45 13.76 8.79
N GLU A 194 -9.64 13.79 7.47
CA GLU A 194 -9.98 12.59 6.70
C GLU A 194 -8.87 11.54 6.78
N THR A 195 -7.60 11.94 6.69
CA THR A 195 -6.49 10.96 6.84
C THR A 195 -6.48 10.31 8.22
N GLN A 196 -6.77 11.07 9.27
CA GLN A 196 -6.84 10.52 10.62
C GLN A 196 -8.07 9.61 10.80
N ALA A 197 -9.23 10.02 10.30
CA ALA A 197 -10.45 9.21 10.36
C ALA A 197 -10.26 7.86 9.63
N ILE A 198 -9.62 7.89 8.45
CA ILE A 198 -9.24 6.68 7.69
C ILE A 198 -8.27 5.81 8.49
N ALA A 199 -7.24 6.40 9.09
CA ALA A 199 -6.28 5.65 9.91
C ALA A 199 -6.98 5.00 11.11
N GLN A 200 -7.86 5.75 11.78
CA GLN A 200 -8.70 5.24 12.86
C GLN A 200 -9.52 4.05 12.36
N GLU A 201 -10.29 4.19 11.29
CA GLU A 201 -11.18 3.14 10.75
C GLU A 201 -10.44 1.84 10.38
N PHE A 202 -9.29 1.92 9.72
CA PHE A 202 -8.64 0.73 9.13
C PHE A 202 -7.48 0.16 9.93
N PHE A 203 -6.85 0.90 10.85
CA PHE A 203 -5.64 0.45 11.56
C PHE A 203 -5.91 -0.08 12.98
N HIS A 204 -6.93 -0.93 13.13
CA HIS A 204 -7.31 -1.50 14.43
C HIS A 204 -6.79 -2.91 14.68
N GLN A 205 -6.83 -3.78 13.68
CA GLN A 205 -6.51 -5.21 13.84
C GLN A 205 -5.29 -5.56 13.00
N ALA A 206 -4.13 -5.46 13.64
CA ALA A 206 -2.86 -5.76 13.02
C ALA A 206 -2.67 -7.29 12.83
N TYR A 207 -2.13 -7.64 11.68
CA TYR A 207 -1.52 -8.92 11.37
C TYR A 207 -0.03 -8.77 11.44
N VAL A 208 0.63 -9.61 12.23
CA VAL A 208 2.09 -9.57 12.37
C VAL A 208 2.70 -10.78 11.69
N SER A 209 3.69 -10.57 10.83
CA SER A 209 4.52 -11.64 10.27
C SER A 209 5.97 -11.41 10.67
N LEU A 210 6.58 -12.41 11.31
CA LEU A 210 7.98 -12.40 11.70
C LEU A 210 8.71 -13.53 10.99
N LEU A 211 9.85 -13.22 10.39
CA LEU A 211 10.79 -14.19 9.86
C LEU A 211 12.18 -13.96 10.46
N GLY A 212 12.86 -15.02 10.89
CA GLY A 212 14.22 -14.95 11.43
C GLY A 212 14.59 -16.14 12.30
N PRO A 213 15.76 -16.12 12.95
CA PRO A 213 16.23 -17.21 13.79
C PRO A 213 15.23 -17.59 14.88
N ALA A 214 15.06 -18.89 15.12
CA ALA A 214 13.99 -19.44 15.96
C ALA A 214 13.96 -18.83 17.38
N GLU A 215 15.13 -18.65 17.99
CA GLU A 215 15.28 -18.06 19.33
C GLU A 215 14.77 -16.61 19.39
N VAL A 216 14.82 -15.87 18.29
CA VAL A 216 14.47 -14.45 18.21
C VAL A 216 13.01 -14.24 17.86
N VAL A 217 12.42 -15.06 16.98
CA VAL A 217 11.04 -14.85 16.51
C VAL A 217 9.99 -15.62 17.33
N SER A 218 10.43 -16.42 18.29
CA SER A 218 9.55 -17.20 19.16
C SER A 218 8.53 -16.33 19.91
N PRO A 219 7.34 -16.87 20.27
CA PRO A 219 6.37 -16.15 21.08
C PRO A 219 6.91 -15.66 22.44
N ALA A 220 7.94 -16.32 22.98
CA ALA A 220 8.59 -15.91 24.22
C ALA A 220 9.53 -14.71 24.02
N ALA A 221 10.20 -14.61 22.87
CA ALA A 221 11.18 -13.56 22.57
C ALA A 221 10.54 -12.25 22.10
N VAL A 222 9.39 -12.34 21.44
CA VAL A 222 8.60 -11.18 21.04
C VAL A 222 7.18 -11.41 21.54
N PRO A 223 6.72 -10.76 22.62
CA PRO A 223 5.35 -10.89 23.12
C PRO A 223 4.31 -10.30 22.14
N SER A 224 3.02 -10.50 22.43
CA SER A 224 1.91 -9.98 21.59
C SER A 224 1.62 -8.51 21.86
#